data_AF-A0A2V6MGS2-F1
#
_entry.id   AF-A0A2V6MGS2-F1
#
_cell.length_a   1.000
_cell.length_b   1.000
_cell.length_c   1.000
_cell.angle_alpha   90.00
_cell.angle_beta   90.00
_cell.angle_gamma   90.00
#
_symmetry.space_group_name_H-M   'P 1'
#
loop_
_entity.id
_entity.type
_entity.pdbx_description
1 polymer ?
#
loop_
_entity_poly.entity_id
_entity_poly.type
_entity_poly.pdbx_seq_one_letter_code
_entity_poly.pdbx_strand_id
1 'polypeptide(L)'
;MPKANLDGGALSRNGYCGKSIEHMAYLLICRDLGQRAAEIQARLLALLDARSGAASRAGRHWLSDPDSPFGSRPNYATLFQPCRSVAGRLGALFAALLLAISGAVQAANINARSPSFADVSEAVASAAKGDTVIVPAGTVSWTKTLVINKPITLIGQTTVNYTNETANDQTIILDDVSRSVSPAAPIIHAIVTSGNMAVEPTAPLLQIKGFTFRVSLNTTTGAPNGAIMLAGTCPAVRISNCHFDRLYQSSIYTFGWIYGVMDNCLHTFTQRVLLGTMGMPTYNGYQYGDGSWAEAAHWGSYKFFFVENNVVHNVVKA
;
A
#
# COMPACT_ATOMS: atom_id res chain seq x y z
N MET A 1 -53.10 12.11 -20.80
CA MET A 1 -53.91 10.86 -20.78
C MET A 1 -52.98 9.69 -21.10
N PRO A 2 -53.08 8.53 -20.45
CA PRO A 2 -53.23 8.37 -19.00
C PRO A 2 -52.37 7.23 -18.38
N LYS A 3 -52.18 7.36 -17.06
CA LYS A 3 -52.08 6.36 -15.97
C LYS A 3 -51.86 4.87 -16.30
N ALA A 4 -50.96 4.25 -15.52
CA ALA A 4 -51.34 3.11 -14.68
C ALA A 4 -50.52 3.08 -13.38
N ASN A 5 -51.17 3.47 -12.27
CA ASN A 5 -50.84 2.96 -10.94
C ASN A 5 -51.35 1.51 -10.89
N LEU A 6 -50.54 0.60 -10.37
CA LEU A 6 -51.06 -0.54 -9.62
C LEU A 6 -50.52 -0.41 -8.21
N ASP A 7 -51.33 0.23 -7.35
CA ASP A 7 -51.21 0.12 -5.91
C ASP A 7 -51.63 -1.29 -5.47
N GLY A 8 -50.98 -1.81 -4.43
CA GLY A 8 -51.66 -2.71 -3.49
C GLY A 8 -50.83 -3.88 -2.96
N GLY A 9 -50.33 -3.73 -1.73
CA GLY A 9 -50.38 -4.84 -0.77
C GLY A 9 -49.11 -5.12 0.06
N ALA A 10 -49.18 -4.72 1.34
CA ALA A 10 -48.46 -5.26 2.51
C ALA A 10 -46.93 -5.02 2.57
N LEU A 11 -46.50 -4.00 3.31
CA LEU A 11 -46.24 -4.00 4.77
C LEU A 11 -44.88 -4.61 5.15
N SER A 12 -44.20 -3.87 6.01
CA SER A 12 -42.84 -4.07 6.48
C SER A 12 -42.60 -5.45 7.10
N ARG A 13 -41.39 -5.99 6.85
CA ARG A 13 -40.47 -6.33 7.93
C ARG A 13 -39.05 -6.52 7.39
N ASN A 14 -38.13 -5.83 8.06
CA ASN A 14 -36.67 -5.84 7.93
C ASN A 14 -36.12 -5.06 6.73
N GLY A 15 -35.86 -3.78 6.99
CA GLY A 15 -35.22 -2.86 6.06
C GLY A 15 -33.78 -3.25 5.76
N TYR A 16 -33.54 -3.68 4.53
CA TYR A 16 -32.28 -3.55 3.81
C TYR A 16 -32.65 -3.39 2.34
N CYS A 17 -32.99 -2.16 1.92
CA CYS A 17 -33.18 -1.86 0.51
C CYS A 17 -31.82 -1.58 -0.11
N GLY A 18 -31.23 -2.63 -0.70
CA GLY A 18 -30.10 -2.50 -1.59
C GLY A 18 -30.51 -1.74 -2.85
N LYS A 19 -29.76 -0.68 -3.17
CA LYS A 19 -29.73 -0.09 -4.51
C LYS A 19 -28.43 -0.54 -5.17
N SER A 20 -28.50 -1.61 -5.96
CA SER A 20 -27.51 -1.96 -6.98
C SER A 20 -27.89 -1.32 -8.33
N ILE A 21 -26.92 -1.22 -9.27
CA ILE A 21 -26.98 -0.79 -10.71
C ILE A 21 -26.47 0.67 -10.89
N GLU A 22 -25.50 1.10 -11.72
CA GLU A 22 -24.62 0.55 -12.80
C GLU A 22 -23.52 1.59 -13.25
N HIS A 23 -22.58 1.14 -14.12
CA HIS A 23 -21.61 1.81 -15.05
C HIS A 23 -20.16 2.08 -14.57
N MET A 24 -19.02 1.57 -15.11
CA MET A 24 -18.41 1.13 -16.41
C MET A 24 -17.28 2.07 -16.92
N ALA A 25 -16.04 1.56 -16.80
CA ALA A 25 -14.79 1.68 -17.58
C ALA A 25 -14.29 3.00 -18.20
N TYR A 26 -13.01 3.34 -17.92
CA TYR A 26 -12.10 4.02 -18.85
C TYR A 26 -10.67 3.45 -18.73
N LEU A 27 -10.22 2.71 -19.76
CA LEU A 27 -8.90 2.11 -19.93
C LEU A 27 -8.39 2.61 -21.29
N LEU A 28 -7.26 3.34 -21.34
CA LEU A 28 -6.29 3.40 -22.47
C LEU A 28 -5.26 4.56 -22.40
N ILE A 29 -5.38 5.54 -21.50
CA ILE A 29 -4.51 6.74 -21.52
C ILE A 29 -3.22 6.58 -20.67
N CYS A 30 -3.15 5.62 -19.74
CA CYS A 30 -2.08 5.56 -18.75
C CYS A 30 -0.73 4.98 -19.23
N ARG A 31 -0.63 4.48 -20.47
CA ARG A 31 0.60 3.82 -20.97
C ARG A 31 1.73 4.81 -21.31
N ASP A 32 1.40 6.06 -21.67
CA ASP A 32 2.40 7.04 -22.15
C ASP A 32 3.07 7.85 -21.01
N LEU A 33 2.38 8.06 -19.88
CA LEU A 33 2.91 8.85 -18.76
C LEU A 33 4.02 8.12 -17.98
N GLY A 34 3.93 6.79 -17.87
CA GLY A 34 4.93 5.98 -17.17
C GLY A 34 6.29 5.94 -17.88
N GLN A 35 6.31 5.92 -19.21
CA GLN A 35 7.57 5.88 -19.98
C GLN A 35 8.28 7.25 -19.96
N ARG A 36 7.53 8.36 -20.03
CA ARG A 36 8.11 9.71 -19.99
C ARG A 36 8.73 10.07 -18.64
N ALA A 37 8.17 9.60 -17.53
CA ALA A 37 8.71 9.85 -16.19
C ALA A 37 10.08 9.16 -15.97
N ALA A 38 10.26 7.95 -16.49
CA ALA A 38 11.52 7.21 -16.38
C ALA A 38 12.67 7.87 -17.16
N GLU A 39 12.39 8.43 -18.34
CA GLU A 39 13.40 9.10 -19.17
C GLU A 39 13.90 10.42 -18.57
N ILE A 40 13.04 11.17 -17.88
CA ILE A 40 13.41 12.43 -17.21
C ILE A 40 14.33 12.15 -16.02
N GLN A 41 14.04 11.10 -15.23
CA GLN A 41 14.86 10.69 -14.09
C GLN A 41 16.28 10.28 -14.51
N ALA A 42 16.40 9.55 -15.63
CA ALA A 42 17.70 9.10 -16.15
C ALA A 42 18.57 10.27 -16.66
N ARG A 43 17.96 11.28 -17.28
CA ARG A 43 18.68 12.47 -17.78
C ARG A 43 19.18 13.38 -16.66
N LEU A 44 18.44 13.48 -15.55
CA LEU A 44 18.85 14.30 -14.40
C LEU A 44 20.09 13.75 -13.69
N LEU A 45 20.18 12.42 -13.54
CA LEU A 45 21.32 11.74 -12.94
C LEU A 45 22.61 11.92 -13.78
N ALA A 46 22.51 11.81 -15.10
CA ALA A 46 23.65 12.00 -16.01
C ALA A 46 24.22 13.44 -15.97
N LEU A 47 23.37 14.45 -15.78
CA LEU A 47 23.79 15.86 -15.70
C LEU A 47 24.50 16.20 -14.39
N LEU A 48 24.15 15.52 -13.28
CA LEU A 48 24.79 15.70 -11.98
C LEU A 48 26.21 15.12 -11.96
N ASP A 49 26.42 13.95 -12.59
CA ASP A 49 27.75 13.34 -12.73
C ASP A 49 28.69 14.13 -13.65
N ALA A 50 28.16 14.77 -14.70
CA ALA A 50 28.97 15.62 -15.57
C ALA A 50 29.52 16.88 -14.85
N ARG A 51 28.77 17.43 -13.87
CA ARG A 51 29.20 18.61 -13.10
C ARG A 51 30.26 18.28 -12.05
N SER A 52 30.22 17.09 -11.44
CA SER A 52 31.21 16.69 -10.44
C SER A 52 32.61 16.45 -11.06
N GLY A 53 32.66 15.98 -12.31
CA GLY A 53 33.91 15.82 -13.07
C GLY A 53 34.62 17.13 -13.42
N ALA A 54 33.88 18.22 -13.68
CA ALA A 54 34.47 19.51 -14.07
C ALA A 54 35.12 20.25 -12.89
N ALA A 55 34.55 20.14 -11.68
CA ALA A 55 35.07 20.80 -10.48
C ALA A 55 36.42 20.23 -10.01
N SER A 56 36.73 18.96 -10.33
CA SER A 56 37.98 18.30 -9.92
C SER A 56 39.20 18.61 -10.80
N ARG A 57 39.02 19.22 -11.98
CA ARG A 57 40.13 19.53 -12.92
C ARG A 57 40.66 20.96 -12.87
N ALA A 58 40.03 21.89 -12.15
CA ALA A 58 40.43 23.31 -12.14
C ALA A 58 41.57 23.68 -11.15
N GLY A 59 42.12 22.72 -10.39
CA GLY A 59 43.03 23.01 -9.27
C GLY A 59 44.54 22.89 -9.54
N ARG A 60 45.01 22.69 -10.78
CA ARG A 60 46.45 22.47 -11.05
C ARG A 60 46.94 23.12 -12.34
N HIS A 61 47.09 24.45 -12.37
CA HIS A 61 48.12 25.15 -13.15
C HIS A 61 48.00 26.65 -12.92
N TRP A 62 48.97 27.29 -12.26
CA TRP A 62 49.34 28.69 -12.55
C TRP A 62 50.83 28.83 -12.26
N LEU A 63 51.60 28.84 -13.35
CA LEU A 63 53.01 29.20 -13.40
C LEU A 63 53.13 30.73 -13.26
N SER A 64 54.20 31.16 -12.62
CA SER A 64 54.65 32.54 -12.41
C SER A 64 54.80 33.31 -13.73
N ASP A 65 54.32 34.55 -13.77
CA ASP A 65 54.65 35.51 -14.85
C ASP A 65 55.42 36.70 -14.23
N PRO A 66 56.66 36.99 -14.64
CA PRO A 66 57.52 37.98 -13.99
C PRO A 66 57.60 39.27 -14.81
N ASP A 67 56.52 40.04 -14.95
CA ASP A 67 56.59 41.39 -15.51
C ASP A 67 55.45 42.28 -14.98
N SER A 68 55.72 43.01 -13.91
CA SER A 68 54.86 44.11 -13.46
C SER A 68 55.73 45.32 -13.09
N PRO A 69 55.45 46.55 -13.59
CA PRO A 69 56.33 47.71 -13.47
C PRO A 69 56.04 48.57 -12.22
N PHE A 70 55.45 48.02 -11.16
CA PHE A 70 55.14 48.78 -9.95
C PHE A 70 56.13 48.46 -8.83
N GLY A 71 56.90 49.49 -8.46
CA GLY A 71 58.08 49.42 -7.61
C GLY A 71 57.87 48.90 -6.19
N SER A 72 58.91 48.23 -5.71
CA SER A 72 59.10 47.75 -4.34
C SER A 72 59.51 48.87 -3.39
N ARG A 73 58.87 48.98 -2.22
CA ARG A 73 59.46 49.40 -0.92
C ARG A 73 58.62 48.88 0.27
N PRO A 74 59.22 48.71 1.47
CA PRO A 74 59.05 47.49 2.27
C PRO A 74 58.45 47.67 3.68
N ASN A 75 58.08 46.53 4.27
CA ASN A 75 58.05 46.17 5.70
C ASN A 75 57.07 46.87 6.66
N TYR A 76 56.09 46.12 7.17
CA TYR A 76 56.07 45.70 8.59
C TYR A 76 55.20 44.44 8.78
N ALA A 77 55.85 43.33 9.12
CA ALA A 77 55.19 42.17 9.70
C ALA A 77 55.06 42.40 11.21
N THR A 78 53.86 42.29 11.74
CA THR A 78 53.65 42.04 13.17
C THR A 78 52.71 40.85 13.34
N LEU A 79 53.34 39.68 13.48
CA LEU A 79 53.04 38.64 14.46
C LEU A 79 51.64 38.67 15.08
N PHE A 80 50.72 37.82 14.59
CA PHE A 80 49.71 37.17 15.43
C PHE A 80 49.26 35.84 14.81
N GLN A 81 49.92 34.77 15.24
CA GLN A 81 49.29 33.46 15.45
C GLN A 81 49.81 32.97 16.81
N PRO A 82 49.04 32.21 17.61
CA PRO A 82 48.04 31.25 17.14
C PRO A 82 46.75 31.15 17.99
N CYS A 83 45.65 30.74 17.38
CA CYS A 83 44.75 29.78 18.02
C CYS A 83 44.19 28.89 16.92
N ARG A 84 44.84 27.74 16.71
CA ARG A 84 44.24 26.65 15.93
C ARG A 84 43.06 26.17 16.75
N SER A 85 41.88 26.68 16.43
CA SER A 85 40.65 26.37 17.14
C SER A 85 40.37 24.87 17.04
N VAL A 86 40.47 24.21 18.20
CA VAL A 86 39.97 22.85 18.45
C VAL A 86 38.46 22.74 18.13
N ALA A 87 37.78 23.88 17.97
CA ALA A 87 36.38 24.02 17.55
C ALA A 87 36.05 23.33 16.20
N GLY A 88 36.99 23.26 15.25
CA GLY A 88 36.73 22.62 13.94
C GLY A 88 36.63 21.09 13.99
N ARG A 89 37.30 20.44 14.97
CA ARG A 89 37.31 18.97 15.10
C ARG A 89 36.13 18.45 15.91
N LEU A 90 35.65 19.20 16.90
CA LEU A 90 34.45 18.84 17.65
C LEU A 90 33.18 18.93 16.80
N GLY A 91 33.04 19.96 15.95
CA GLY A 91 31.88 20.11 15.07
C GLY A 91 31.76 19.02 14.01
N ALA A 92 32.89 18.57 13.45
CA ALA A 92 32.92 17.46 12.49
C ALA A 92 32.61 16.10 13.15
N LEU A 93 33.08 15.88 14.39
CA LEU A 93 32.73 14.69 15.18
C LEU A 93 31.26 14.69 15.60
N PHE A 94 30.69 15.85 15.95
CA PHE A 94 29.27 15.97 16.28
C PHE A 94 28.38 15.76 15.05
N ALA A 95 28.77 16.28 13.88
CA ALA A 95 28.07 16.04 12.62
C ALA A 95 28.17 14.57 12.19
N ALA A 96 29.34 13.95 12.28
CA ALA A 96 29.51 12.52 11.99
C ALA A 96 28.74 11.64 12.98
N LEU A 97 28.65 12.03 14.25
CA LEU A 97 27.84 11.35 15.26
C LEU A 97 26.33 11.54 14.99
N LEU A 98 25.88 12.73 14.59
CA LEU A 98 24.50 13.00 14.18
C LEU A 98 24.11 12.23 12.90
N LEU A 99 25.02 12.10 11.94
CA LEU A 99 24.83 11.25 10.75
C LEU A 99 24.89 9.74 11.07
N ALA A 100 25.68 9.32 12.06
CA ALA A 100 25.74 7.93 12.52
C ALA A 100 24.53 7.52 13.38
N ILE A 101 23.92 8.47 14.10
CA ILE A 101 22.65 8.26 14.85
C ILE A 101 21.44 8.30 13.89
N SER A 102 21.61 8.86 12.68
CA SER A 102 20.66 8.71 11.58
C SER A 102 20.75 7.30 10.99
N GLY A 103 20.58 6.28 11.82
CA GLY A 103 20.35 4.93 11.35
C GLY A 103 19.10 4.97 10.50
N ALA A 104 19.26 4.91 9.18
CA ALA A 104 18.16 4.59 8.29
C ALA A 104 17.63 3.24 8.78
N VAL A 105 16.50 3.25 9.50
CA VAL A 105 15.77 2.02 9.81
C VAL A 105 15.33 1.50 8.46
N GLN A 106 16.12 0.57 7.93
CA GLN A 106 15.78 -0.15 6.73
C GLN A 106 14.66 -1.12 7.10
N ALA A 107 13.60 -1.13 6.31
CA ALA A 107 12.54 -2.12 6.42
C ALA A 107 13.14 -3.53 6.42
N ALA A 108 12.87 -4.30 7.46
CA ALA A 108 13.37 -5.65 7.60
C ALA A 108 12.51 -6.65 6.79
N ASN A 109 13.15 -7.71 6.30
CA ASN A 109 12.47 -8.88 5.75
C ASN A 109 12.39 -9.94 6.85
N ILE A 110 11.18 -10.32 7.24
CA ILE A 110 10.90 -11.31 8.28
C ILE A 110 10.26 -12.52 7.61
N ASN A 111 10.99 -13.63 7.58
CA ASN A 111 10.47 -14.88 7.03
C ASN A 111 9.64 -15.61 8.10
N ALA A 112 8.36 -15.86 7.84
CA ALA A 112 7.58 -16.80 8.62
C ALA A 112 8.16 -18.21 8.41
N ARG A 113 8.23 -19.03 9.47
CA ARG A 113 8.82 -20.38 9.39
C ARG A 113 8.01 -21.33 8.51
N SER A 114 6.70 -21.14 8.47
CA SER A 114 5.75 -21.88 7.65
C SER A 114 4.52 -21.00 7.37
N PRO A 115 3.57 -21.41 6.50
CA PRO A 115 2.33 -20.66 6.31
C PRO A 115 1.34 -20.80 7.47
N SER A 116 1.66 -21.61 8.49
CA SER A 116 0.79 -21.84 9.65
C SER A 116 0.38 -20.52 10.32
N PHE A 117 -0.85 -20.47 10.83
CA PHE A 117 -1.34 -19.28 11.52
C PHE A 117 -0.38 -18.82 12.63
N ALA A 118 0.14 -19.76 13.41
CA ALA A 118 1.05 -19.47 14.52
C ALA A 118 2.32 -18.76 14.04
N ASP A 119 3.02 -19.34 13.06
CA ASP A 119 4.28 -18.78 12.53
C ASP A 119 4.08 -17.43 11.84
N VAL A 120 3.00 -17.29 11.06
CA VAL A 120 2.67 -16.03 10.40
C VAL A 120 2.29 -14.96 11.42
N SER A 121 1.51 -15.32 12.45
CA SER A 121 1.13 -14.37 13.51
C SER A 121 2.33 -13.91 14.34
N GLU A 122 3.30 -14.79 14.60
CA GLU A 122 4.54 -14.45 15.30
C GLU A 122 5.41 -13.50 14.45
N ALA A 123 5.55 -13.77 13.15
CA ALA A 123 6.26 -12.90 12.23
C ALA A 123 5.60 -11.53 12.07
N VAL A 124 4.27 -11.47 11.99
CA VAL A 124 3.51 -10.21 11.99
C VAL A 124 3.67 -9.47 13.32
N ALA A 125 3.69 -10.18 14.44
CA ALA A 125 3.88 -9.58 15.76
C ALA A 125 5.26 -8.95 15.91
N SER A 126 6.32 -9.56 15.38
CA SER A 126 7.69 -9.05 15.44
C SER A 126 7.99 -7.91 14.46
N ALA A 127 7.23 -7.80 13.36
CA ALA A 127 7.39 -6.75 12.35
C ALA A 127 7.19 -5.34 12.90
N ALA A 128 8.05 -4.40 12.54
CA ALA A 128 7.88 -2.97 12.75
C ALA A 128 7.18 -2.31 11.53
N LYS A 129 6.81 -1.03 11.68
CA LYS A 129 6.28 -0.23 10.57
C LYS A 129 7.26 -0.23 9.40
N GLY A 130 6.75 -0.55 8.20
CA GLY A 130 7.53 -0.60 6.97
C GLY A 130 8.13 -1.96 6.66
N ASP A 131 8.18 -2.89 7.61
CA ASP A 131 8.76 -4.22 7.40
C ASP A 131 7.95 -5.07 6.42
N THR A 132 8.63 -6.07 5.86
CA THR A 132 8.04 -7.08 4.99
C THR A 132 8.03 -8.43 5.68
N VAL A 133 6.85 -9.03 5.83
CA VAL A 133 6.67 -10.41 6.28
C VAL A 133 6.49 -11.31 5.05
N ILE A 134 7.40 -12.27 4.89
CA ILE A 134 7.42 -13.23 3.78
C ILE A 134 6.90 -14.57 4.29
N VAL A 135 5.81 -15.06 3.69
CA VAL A 135 5.17 -16.32 4.03
C VAL A 135 5.52 -17.36 2.97
N PRO A 136 6.12 -18.51 3.34
CA PRO A 136 6.54 -19.51 2.36
C PRO A 136 5.34 -20.19 1.67
N ALA A 137 5.64 -20.95 0.62
CA ALA A 137 4.65 -21.78 -0.05
C ALA A 137 4.17 -22.91 0.87
N GLY A 138 2.91 -23.31 0.68
CA GLY A 138 2.25 -24.39 1.40
C GLY A 138 0.74 -24.16 1.47
N THR A 139 0.01 -25.22 1.80
CA THR A 139 -1.44 -25.19 2.01
C THR A 139 -1.74 -25.45 3.48
N VAL A 140 -2.53 -24.56 4.10
CA VAL A 140 -2.87 -24.67 5.52
C VAL A 140 -4.22 -24.06 5.84
N SER A 141 -4.89 -24.64 6.81
CA SER A 141 -6.13 -24.13 7.38
C SER A 141 -5.87 -23.07 8.44
N TRP A 142 -6.52 -21.92 8.32
CA TRP A 142 -6.55 -20.92 9.38
C TRP A 142 -7.91 -20.95 10.08
N THR A 143 -7.88 -21.28 11.38
CA THR A 143 -9.08 -21.32 12.24
C THR A 143 -9.30 -20.02 13.01
N LYS A 144 -8.38 -19.06 12.87
CA LYS A 144 -8.37 -17.75 13.54
C LYS A 144 -8.08 -16.65 12.53
N THR A 145 -8.66 -15.49 12.76
CA THR A 145 -8.36 -14.26 12.01
C THR A 145 -6.95 -13.78 12.30
N LEU A 146 -6.16 -13.52 11.25
CA LEU A 146 -4.87 -12.85 11.38
C LEU A 146 -5.10 -11.36 11.55
N VAL A 147 -4.65 -10.80 12.68
CA VAL A 147 -4.76 -9.37 12.96
C VAL A 147 -3.47 -8.66 12.56
N ILE A 148 -3.58 -7.62 11.73
CA ILE A 148 -2.48 -6.75 11.33
C ILE A 148 -2.79 -5.34 11.82
N ASN A 149 -2.02 -4.84 12.79
CA ASN A 149 -2.23 -3.51 13.38
C ASN A 149 -1.13 -2.50 13.02
N LYS A 150 -0.28 -2.84 12.05
CA LYS A 150 0.89 -2.07 11.64
C LYS A 150 0.91 -1.93 10.11
N PRO A 151 1.38 -0.79 9.56
CA PRO A 151 1.61 -0.63 8.13
C PRO A 151 2.84 -1.45 7.71
N ILE A 152 2.60 -2.71 7.33
CA ILE A 152 3.61 -3.68 6.88
C ILE A 152 3.27 -4.18 5.48
N THR A 153 4.22 -4.88 4.87
CA THR A 153 3.99 -5.63 3.64
C THR A 153 3.93 -7.13 3.95
N LEU A 154 2.78 -7.76 3.78
CA LEU A 154 2.59 -9.21 3.93
C LEU A 154 2.59 -9.86 2.53
N ILE A 155 3.54 -10.76 2.27
CA ILE A 155 3.74 -11.39 0.96
C ILE A 155 3.67 -12.91 1.09
N GLY A 156 2.83 -13.55 0.29
CA GLY A 156 2.91 -14.98 -0.02
C GLY A 156 3.47 -15.23 -1.42
N GLN A 157 3.59 -16.50 -1.80
CA GLN A 157 4.26 -16.93 -3.03
C GLN A 157 3.31 -17.11 -4.23
N THR A 158 2.01 -16.91 -4.05
CA THR A 158 1.03 -17.02 -5.15
C THR A 158 1.27 -15.92 -6.18
N THR A 159 1.14 -16.24 -7.46
CA THR A 159 1.15 -15.23 -8.53
C THR A 159 -0.12 -15.32 -9.35
N VAL A 160 -0.59 -14.17 -9.83
CA VAL A 160 -1.74 -14.06 -10.74
C VAL A 160 -1.24 -13.52 -12.05
N ASN A 161 -1.64 -14.19 -13.13
CA ASN A 161 -1.48 -13.73 -14.49
C ASN A 161 -2.84 -13.23 -14.98
N TYR A 162 -3.04 -11.91 -14.92
CA TYR A 162 -4.26 -11.26 -15.38
C TYR A 162 -4.58 -11.57 -16.85
N THR A 163 -3.56 -11.53 -17.73
CA THR A 163 -3.76 -11.73 -19.18
C THR A 163 -4.24 -13.15 -19.52
N ASN A 164 -3.71 -14.14 -18.81
CA ASN A 164 -4.09 -15.54 -19.02
C ASN A 164 -5.21 -15.98 -18.08
N GLU A 165 -5.75 -15.08 -17.26
CA GLU A 165 -6.81 -15.36 -16.29
C GLU A 165 -6.51 -16.56 -15.36
N THR A 166 -5.24 -16.74 -15.00
CA THR A 166 -4.76 -17.89 -14.22
C THR A 166 -4.01 -17.45 -12.97
N ALA A 167 -4.03 -18.30 -11.95
CA ALA A 167 -3.20 -18.17 -10.76
C ALA A 167 -2.25 -19.38 -10.63
N ASN A 168 -1.03 -19.12 -10.19
CA ASN A 168 -0.12 -20.14 -9.67
C ASN A 168 -0.22 -20.13 -8.15
N ASP A 169 -1.11 -20.95 -7.61
CA ASP A 169 -1.39 -21.02 -6.19
C ASP A 169 -0.25 -21.69 -5.44
N GLN A 170 0.44 -20.94 -4.57
CA GLN A 170 1.62 -21.44 -3.84
C GLN A 170 1.45 -21.30 -2.33
N THR A 171 1.03 -20.13 -1.85
CA THR A 171 0.66 -19.91 -0.44
C THR A 171 -0.86 -19.91 -0.33
N ILE A 172 -1.42 -21.06 0.06
CA ILE A 172 -2.87 -21.31 0.08
C ILE A 172 -3.36 -21.34 1.53
N ILE A 173 -4.25 -20.41 1.85
CA ILE A 173 -4.95 -20.34 3.13
C ILE A 173 -6.36 -20.87 2.94
N LEU A 174 -6.67 -21.99 3.58
CA LEU A 174 -8.03 -22.52 3.66
C LEU A 174 -8.79 -21.79 4.77
N ASP A 175 -9.95 -21.27 4.44
CA ASP A 175 -10.81 -20.48 5.32
C ASP A 175 -11.59 -21.37 6.30
N ASP A 176 -11.03 -21.60 7.49
CA ASP A 176 -11.64 -22.35 8.59
C ASP A 176 -11.96 -21.45 9.80
N VAL A 177 -11.97 -20.12 9.61
CA VAL A 177 -12.25 -19.17 10.70
C VAL A 177 -13.70 -19.39 11.17
N SER A 178 -13.94 -19.60 12.46
CA SER A 178 -15.30 -19.91 12.93
C SER A 178 -16.26 -18.72 12.80
N ARG A 179 -17.39 -18.92 12.10
CA ARG A 179 -18.48 -17.94 11.99
C ARG A 179 -19.46 -18.00 13.17
N SER A 180 -19.46 -19.10 13.92
CA SER A 180 -20.35 -19.28 15.08
C SER A 180 -19.95 -18.44 16.29
N VAL A 181 -18.68 -18.00 16.36
CA VAL A 181 -18.14 -17.21 17.47
C VAL A 181 -18.09 -15.71 17.19
N SER A 182 -18.05 -15.32 15.91
CA SER A 182 -18.06 -13.92 15.49
C SER A 182 -18.74 -13.82 14.13
N PRO A 183 -19.78 -12.99 13.99
CA PRO A 183 -20.43 -12.83 12.69
C PRO A 183 -19.51 -12.18 11.67
N ALA A 184 -18.46 -11.45 12.07
CA ALA A 184 -17.54 -10.77 11.16
C ALA A 184 -16.54 -11.71 10.47
N ALA A 185 -15.91 -12.60 11.26
CA ALA A 185 -14.97 -13.67 10.91
C ALA A 185 -14.13 -13.56 9.60
N PRO A 186 -13.40 -12.43 9.36
CA PRO A 186 -12.51 -12.34 8.20
C PRO A 186 -11.28 -13.27 8.38
N ILE A 187 -10.63 -13.63 7.28
CA ILE A 187 -9.35 -14.37 7.31
C ILE A 187 -8.23 -13.45 7.79
N ILE A 188 -8.19 -12.23 7.24
CA ILE A 188 -7.27 -11.17 7.66
C ILE A 188 -8.09 -9.96 8.10
N HIS A 189 -7.79 -9.43 9.29
CA HIS A 189 -8.31 -8.16 9.76
C HIS A 189 -7.15 -7.18 9.96
N ALA A 190 -6.99 -6.24 9.02
CA ALA A 190 -6.00 -5.19 9.13
C ALA A 190 -6.64 -3.93 9.71
N ILE A 191 -6.29 -3.57 10.94
CA ILE A 191 -6.74 -2.36 11.63
C ILE A 191 -5.58 -1.38 11.60
N VAL A 192 -5.59 -0.48 10.62
CA VAL A 192 -4.47 0.42 10.40
C VAL A 192 -4.95 1.84 10.61
N THR A 193 -4.36 2.52 11.59
CA THR A 193 -4.39 3.98 11.72
C THR A 193 -3.00 4.47 11.38
N SER A 194 -2.76 4.72 10.10
CA SER A 194 -1.45 5.15 9.62
C SER A 194 -1.58 6.14 8.48
N GLY A 195 -0.63 7.05 8.40
CA GLY A 195 -0.58 8.06 7.35
C GLY A 195 -1.26 9.36 7.75
N ASN A 196 -0.73 10.46 7.23
CA ASN A 196 -1.34 11.76 7.35
C ASN A 196 -2.31 11.94 6.17
N MET A 197 -3.62 12.03 6.45
CA MET A 197 -4.66 12.26 5.44
C MET A 197 -4.61 13.67 4.82
N ALA A 198 -3.63 14.49 5.18
CA ALA A 198 -3.35 15.76 4.53
C ALA A 198 -2.27 15.65 3.44
N VAL A 199 -1.56 14.51 3.33
CA VAL A 199 -0.44 14.34 2.40
C VAL A 199 -0.68 13.13 1.52
N GLU A 200 -0.63 13.36 0.21
CA GLU A 200 -0.65 12.32 -0.81
C GLU A 200 0.46 11.29 -0.54
N PRO A 201 0.13 10.00 -0.36
CA PRO A 201 1.13 8.96 -0.13
C PRO A 201 1.92 8.68 -1.42
N THR A 202 3.25 8.58 -1.30
CA THR A 202 4.14 8.26 -2.43
C THR A 202 4.35 6.76 -2.64
N ALA A 203 3.91 5.93 -1.69
CA ALA A 203 3.99 4.48 -1.75
C ALA A 203 2.89 3.84 -0.86
N PRO A 204 2.50 2.58 -1.12
CA PRO A 204 1.61 1.84 -0.23
C PRO A 204 2.20 1.70 1.18
N LEU A 205 1.37 1.94 2.19
CA LEU A 205 1.72 1.81 3.61
C LEU A 205 1.41 0.40 4.14
N LEU A 206 0.28 -0.17 3.73
CA LEU A 206 -0.09 -1.56 4.01
C LEU A 206 -0.18 -2.30 2.68
N GLN A 207 0.49 -3.44 2.57
CA GLN A 207 0.39 -4.30 1.41
C GLN A 207 0.03 -5.73 1.82
N ILE A 208 -0.92 -6.34 1.13
CA ILE A 208 -1.23 -7.77 1.24
C ILE A 208 -1.18 -8.34 -0.16
N LYS A 209 -0.24 -9.26 -0.41
CA LYS A 209 -0.08 -9.81 -1.76
C LYS A 209 0.36 -11.26 -1.81
N GLY A 210 0.06 -11.92 -2.90
CA GLY A 210 0.59 -13.25 -3.19
C GLY A 210 -0.03 -14.38 -2.37
N PHE A 211 -1.29 -14.25 -1.97
CA PHE A 211 -2.03 -15.30 -1.26
C PHE A 211 -3.14 -15.87 -2.12
N THR A 212 -3.35 -17.18 -2.00
CA THR A 212 -4.61 -17.81 -2.38
C THR A 212 -5.46 -17.95 -1.13
N PHE A 213 -6.63 -17.31 -1.10
CA PHE A 213 -7.63 -17.51 -0.07
C PHE A 213 -8.71 -18.42 -0.64
N ARG A 214 -8.83 -19.61 -0.07
CA ARG A 214 -9.65 -20.69 -0.63
C ARG A 214 -10.66 -21.19 0.38
N VAL A 215 -11.83 -21.58 -0.12
CA VAL A 215 -12.84 -22.26 0.67
C VAL A 215 -12.30 -23.51 1.35
N SER A 216 -12.68 -23.73 2.61
CA SER A 216 -12.45 -24.99 3.31
C SER A 216 -13.71 -25.88 3.30
N LEU A 217 -13.53 -27.17 3.52
CA LEU A 217 -14.62 -28.13 3.68
C LEU A 217 -15.44 -27.91 4.97
N ASN A 218 -14.88 -27.22 5.97
CA ASN A 218 -15.57 -27.00 7.27
C ASN A 218 -16.36 -25.69 7.33
N THR A 219 -16.18 -24.79 6.36
CA THR A 219 -16.86 -23.49 6.31
C THR A 219 -17.76 -23.44 5.09
N THR A 220 -19.07 -23.55 5.30
CA THR A 220 -20.08 -23.58 4.22
C THR A 220 -20.97 -22.33 4.19
N THR A 221 -20.67 -21.34 5.02
CA THR A 221 -21.44 -20.10 5.15
C THR A 221 -20.54 -18.88 5.06
N GLY A 222 -21.07 -17.79 4.48
CA GLY A 222 -20.36 -16.52 4.38
C GLY A 222 -20.33 -15.74 5.68
N ALA A 223 -19.47 -14.71 5.71
CA ALA A 223 -19.47 -13.65 6.70
C ALA A 223 -19.63 -12.29 5.97
N PRO A 224 -20.20 -11.25 6.62
CA PRO A 224 -20.51 -9.97 6.00
C PRO A 224 -19.28 -9.06 5.81
N ASN A 225 -18.14 -9.34 6.47
CA ASN A 225 -16.96 -8.46 6.50
C ASN A 225 -15.83 -8.92 5.57
N GLY A 226 -16.14 -9.78 4.61
CA GLY A 226 -15.20 -10.24 3.59
C GLY A 226 -14.03 -11.07 4.10
N ALA A 227 -13.25 -11.62 3.16
CA ALA A 227 -12.07 -12.43 3.45
C ALA A 227 -10.93 -11.58 4.03
N ILE A 228 -10.74 -10.40 3.47
CA ILE A 228 -9.86 -9.37 4.02
C ILE A 228 -10.75 -8.22 4.49
N MET A 229 -10.66 -7.89 5.77
CA MET A 229 -11.28 -6.72 6.36
C MET A 229 -10.20 -5.65 6.62
N LEU A 230 -10.37 -4.47 6.03
CA LEU A 230 -9.54 -3.31 6.29
C LEU A 230 -10.34 -2.31 7.12
N ALA A 231 -9.80 -1.88 8.25
CA ALA A 231 -10.47 -0.94 9.14
C ALA A 231 -9.53 0.18 9.62
N GLY A 232 -10.11 1.34 9.95
CA GLY A 232 -9.39 2.50 10.47
C GLY A 232 -9.14 3.57 9.42
N THR A 233 -7.92 4.10 9.37
CA THR A 233 -7.50 5.20 8.50
C THR A 233 -6.18 4.85 7.84
N CYS A 234 -6.20 4.64 6.53
CA CYS A 234 -5.01 4.34 5.75
C CYS A 234 -5.12 4.96 4.34
N PRO A 235 -4.23 5.90 3.98
CA PRO A 235 -4.30 6.59 2.69
C PRO A 235 -3.75 5.76 1.51
N ALA A 236 -3.04 4.65 1.78
CA ALA A 236 -2.49 3.83 0.70
C ALA A 236 -2.38 2.35 1.11
N VAL A 237 -3.45 1.59 0.89
CA VAL A 237 -3.42 0.13 0.93
C VAL A 237 -3.18 -0.42 -0.48
N ARG A 238 -2.46 -1.53 -0.59
CA ARG A 238 -2.43 -2.34 -1.82
C ARG A 238 -2.77 -3.79 -1.55
N ILE A 239 -3.77 -4.31 -2.25
CA ILE A 239 -4.07 -5.75 -2.29
C ILE A 239 -3.76 -6.22 -3.70
N SER A 240 -2.80 -7.13 -3.85
CA SER A 240 -2.39 -7.53 -5.21
C SER A 240 -1.91 -8.96 -5.35
N ASN A 241 -1.93 -9.50 -6.56
CA ASN A 241 -1.47 -10.87 -6.84
C ASN A 241 -2.16 -11.93 -5.96
N CYS A 242 -3.40 -11.67 -5.53
CA CYS A 242 -4.16 -12.60 -4.69
C CYS A 242 -5.18 -13.37 -5.53
N HIS A 243 -5.41 -14.63 -5.18
CA HIS A 243 -6.48 -15.45 -5.75
C HIS A 243 -7.53 -15.72 -4.67
N PHE A 244 -8.75 -15.22 -4.88
CA PHE A 244 -9.91 -15.50 -4.04
C PHE A 244 -10.70 -16.65 -4.65
N ASP A 245 -10.45 -17.87 -4.17
CA ASP A 245 -10.97 -19.09 -4.76
C ASP A 245 -12.18 -19.63 -3.99
N ARG A 246 -13.37 -19.38 -4.54
CA ARG A 246 -14.66 -20.00 -4.14
C ARG A 246 -15.10 -19.73 -2.70
N LEU A 247 -14.61 -18.65 -2.10
CA LEU A 247 -14.98 -18.23 -0.75
C LEU A 247 -16.49 -17.99 -0.63
N TYR A 248 -17.02 -18.24 0.58
CA TYR A 248 -18.42 -17.97 0.92
C TYR A 248 -18.71 -16.51 1.29
N GLN A 249 -17.68 -15.68 1.35
CA GLN A 249 -17.74 -14.26 1.70
C GLN A 249 -17.16 -13.41 0.57
N SER A 250 -17.39 -12.09 0.62
CA SER A 250 -16.76 -11.17 -0.33
C SER A 250 -15.24 -11.22 -0.22
N SER A 251 -14.52 -10.79 -1.25
CA SER A 251 -13.06 -10.75 -1.21
C SER A 251 -12.55 -9.70 -0.23
N ILE A 252 -13.19 -8.52 -0.22
CA ILE A 252 -12.74 -7.35 0.54
C ILE A 252 -13.90 -6.64 1.23
N TYR A 253 -13.63 -6.12 2.43
CA TYR A 253 -14.48 -5.16 3.13
C TYR A 253 -13.61 -4.02 3.66
N THR A 254 -14.03 -2.77 3.43
CA THR A 254 -13.37 -1.61 4.03
C THR A 254 -14.31 -0.89 5.00
N PHE A 255 -13.74 -0.44 6.12
CA PHE A 255 -14.47 0.25 7.18
C PHE A 255 -13.66 1.42 7.76
N GLY A 256 -14.00 2.63 7.32
CA GLY A 256 -13.29 3.86 7.67
C GLY A 256 -12.64 4.50 6.46
N TRP A 257 -11.62 5.32 6.69
CA TRP A 257 -10.94 6.11 5.66
C TRP A 257 -9.82 5.29 5.03
N ILE A 258 -10.20 4.29 4.25
CA ILE A 258 -9.29 3.38 3.57
C ILE A 258 -9.25 3.75 2.09
N TYR A 259 -8.07 4.09 1.62
CA TYR A 259 -7.78 4.41 0.23
C TYR A 259 -6.64 3.56 -0.31
N GLY A 260 -6.53 3.47 -1.62
CA GLY A 260 -5.49 2.70 -2.29
C GLY A 260 -6.05 1.86 -3.44
N VAL A 261 -5.53 0.66 -3.62
CA VAL A 261 -5.82 -0.15 -4.81
C VAL A 261 -5.90 -1.64 -4.49
N MET A 262 -6.88 -2.33 -5.09
CA MET A 262 -6.88 -3.78 -5.27
C MET A 262 -6.66 -4.09 -6.75
N ASP A 263 -5.51 -4.68 -7.08
CA ASP A 263 -5.10 -4.92 -8.46
C ASP A 263 -4.46 -6.27 -8.72
N ASN A 264 -4.56 -6.76 -9.95
CA ASN A 264 -3.98 -8.03 -10.38
C ASN A 264 -4.38 -9.21 -9.48
N CYS A 265 -5.64 -9.24 -9.05
CA CYS A 265 -6.24 -10.34 -8.32
C CYS A 265 -7.12 -11.18 -9.26
N LEU A 266 -7.22 -12.48 -8.95
CA LEU A 266 -8.17 -13.40 -9.57
C LEU A 266 -9.27 -13.72 -8.57
N HIS A 267 -10.53 -13.61 -8.98
CA HIS A 267 -11.70 -13.90 -8.15
C HIS A 267 -12.52 -14.99 -8.82
N THR A 268 -12.73 -16.10 -8.13
CA THR A 268 -13.56 -17.21 -8.60
C THR A 268 -14.74 -17.37 -7.65
N PHE A 269 -15.94 -16.96 -8.06
CA PHE A 269 -17.14 -17.04 -7.24
C PHE A 269 -18.07 -18.18 -7.70
N THR A 270 -18.35 -19.12 -6.80
CA THR A 270 -19.29 -20.26 -7.00
C THR A 270 -20.65 -20.02 -6.37
N GLN A 271 -20.91 -18.82 -5.86
CA GLN A 271 -22.13 -18.48 -5.15
C GLN A 271 -22.40 -16.98 -5.24
N ARG A 272 -23.60 -16.56 -4.83
CA ARG A 272 -24.03 -15.16 -4.92
C ARG A 272 -23.39 -14.31 -3.83
N VAL A 273 -22.16 -13.87 -4.06
CA VAL A 273 -21.38 -12.98 -3.19
C VAL A 273 -21.02 -11.69 -3.92
N LEU A 274 -20.85 -10.61 -3.16
CA LEU A 274 -20.27 -9.36 -3.67
C LEU A 274 -18.75 -9.53 -3.81
N LEU A 275 -18.14 -8.83 -4.77
CA LEU A 275 -16.67 -8.74 -4.83
C LEU A 275 -16.12 -8.04 -3.57
N GLY A 276 -16.77 -6.95 -3.17
CA GLY A 276 -16.43 -6.25 -1.94
C GLY A 276 -17.47 -5.21 -1.54
N THR A 277 -17.32 -4.72 -0.31
CA THR A 277 -18.16 -3.66 0.27
C THR A 277 -17.25 -2.57 0.81
N MET A 278 -17.59 -1.31 0.54
CA MET A 278 -16.84 -0.15 1.01
C MET A 278 -17.70 0.70 1.95
N GLY A 279 -17.22 0.95 3.16
CA GLY A 279 -17.97 1.69 4.18
C GLY A 279 -17.17 2.83 4.81
N MET A 280 -17.75 4.04 4.80
CA MET A 280 -17.21 5.23 5.47
C MET A 280 -18.25 5.80 6.47
N PRO A 281 -18.56 5.07 7.56
CA PRO A 281 -19.80 5.23 8.32
C PRO A 281 -19.97 6.59 9.02
N THR A 282 -18.88 7.31 9.30
CA THR A 282 -18.87 8.59 10.02
C THR A 282 -18.15 9.71 9.24
N TYR A 283 -18.07 9.58 7.92
CA TYR A 283 -17.31 10.51 7.07
C TYR A 283 -17.81 11.95 7.21
N ASN A 284 -16.89 12.89 7.43
CA ASN A 284 -17.18 14.32 7.61
C ASN A 284 -18.29 14.63 8.65
N GLY A 285 -18.42 13.78 9.67
CA GLY A 285 -19.42 13.95 10.75
C GLY A 285 -20.83 13.47 10.40
N TYR A 286 -21.06 12.91 9.21
CA TYR A 286 -22.34 12.35 8.80
C TYR A 286 -22.41 10.83 9.01
N GLN A 287 -23.60 10.28 9.16
CA GLN A 287 -23.82 8.84 9.34
C GLN A 287 -23.95 8.10 8.01
N TYR A 288 -23.76 6.78 8.03
CA TYR A 288 -24.03 5.85 6.92
C TYR A 288 -23.29 6.14 5.60
N GLY A 289 -22.22 6.95 5.65
CA GLY A 289 -21.47 7.35 4.46
C GLY A 289 -22.06 8.56 3.72
N ASP A 290 -23.12 9.19 4.23
CA ASP A 290 -23.76 10.35 3.59
C ASP A 290 -22.76 11.48 3.33
N GLY A 291 -21.78 11.65 4.22
CA GLY A 291 -20.73 12.67 4.08
C GLY A 291 -19.82 12.43 2.87
N SER A 292 -19.49 11.17 2.56
CA SER A 292 -18.70 10.83 1.36
C SER A 292 -19.51 10.96 0.09
N TRP A 293 -20.84 10.80 0.16
CA TRP A 293 -21.75 11.03 -0.97
C TRP A 293 -21.96 12.52 -1.25
N ALA A 294 -21.91 13.37 -0.22
CA ALA A 294 -22.14 14.81 -0.33
C ALA A 294 -20.88 15.62 -0.69
N GLU A 295 -19.68 15.06 -0.46
CA GLU A 295 -18.43 15.75 -0.78
C GLU A 295 -18.13 15.74 -2.30
N ALA A 296 -17.35 16.71 -2.77
CA ALA A 296 -16.81 16.67 -4.12
C ALA A 296 -15.98 15.39 -4.33
N ALA A 297 -16.08 14.78 -5.52
CA ALA A 297 -15.51 13.46 -5.80
C ALA A 297 -13.97 13.36 -5.67
N HIS A 298 -13.23 14.48 -5.60
CA HIS A 298 -11.75 14.52 -5.56
C HIS A 298 -11.04 13.81 -6.72
N TRP A 299 -11.58 13.90 -7.94
CA TRP A 299 -10.97 13.32 -9.14
C TRP A 299 -9.47 13.63 -9.25
N GLY A 300 -8.66 12.61 -9.52
CA GLY A 300 -7.20 12.74 -9.65
C GLY A 300 -6.41 12.75 -8.34
N SER A 301 -7.07 12.57 -7.19
CA SER A 301 -6.41 12.40 -5.88
C SER A 301 -6.29 10.93 -5.46
N TYR A 302 -5.54 10.65 -4.40
CA TYR A 302 -5.53 9.36 -3.70
C TYR A 302 -6.81 9.01 -2.95
N LYS A 303 -7.82 9.90 -2.83
CA LYS A 303 -9.01 9.68 -1.97
C LYS A 303 -10.02 8.68 -2.56
N PHE A 304 -9.53 7.60 -3.14
CA PHE A 304 -10.33 6.50 -3.68
C PHE A 304 -9.76 5.17 -3.24
N PHE A 305 -10.62 4.16 -3.25
CA PHE A 305 -10.19 2.77 -3.29
C PHE A 305 -10.45 2.22 -4.69
N PHE A 306 -9.39 2.06 -5.48
CA PHE A 306 -9.47 1.56 -6.84
C PHE A 306 -9.57 0.03 -6.84
N VAL A 307 -10.44 -0.51 -7.69
CA VAL A 307 -10.50 -1.94 -8.03
C VAL A 307 -10.20 -2.03 -9.51
N GLU A 308 -8.97 -2.39 -9.87
CA GLU A 308 -8.47 -2.31 -11.24
C GLU A 308 -7.72 -3.57 -11.64
N ASN A 309 -7.67 -3.88 -12.94
CA ASN A 309 -6.85 -4.99 -13.45
C ASN A 309 -7.08 -6.32 -12.70
N ASN A 310 -8.33 -6.63 -12.35
CA ASN A 310 -8.72 -7.88 -11.69
C ASN A 310 -9.52 -8.76 -12.65
N VAL A 311 -9.38 -10.08 -12.52
CA VAL A 311 -10.18 -11.07 -13.25
C VAL A 311 -11.29 -11.58 -12.34
N VAL A 312 -12.52 -11.58 -12.82
CA VAL A 312 -13.68 -12.05 -12.04
C VAL A 312 -14.41 -13.12 -12.83
N HIS A 313 -14.31 -14.37 -12.35
CA HIS A 313 -15.08 -15.50 -12.85
C HIS A 313 -16.28 -15.73 -11.94
N ASN A 314 -17.47 -15.53 -12.48
CA ASN A 314 -18.71 -15.97 -11.85
C ASN A 314 -19.12 -17.31 -12.47
N VAL A 315 -18.94 -18.40 -11.73
CA VAL A 315 -19.30 -19.75 -12.21
C VAL A 315 -20.71 -20.17 -11.77
N VAL A 316 -21.46 -19.28 -11.13
CA VAL A 316 -22.90 -19.46 -10.89
C VAL A 316 -23.64 -19.18 -12.19
N LYS A 317 -24.30 -20.19 -12.75
CA LYS A 317 -25.27 -19.96 -13.83
C LYS A 317 -26.48 -19.23 -13.25
N ALA A 318 -26.85 -18.13 -13.90
CA ALA A 318 -28.07 -17.37 -13.62
C ALA A 318 -29.32 -18.26 -13.76
#